data_AF-A0A7V0SFN2-F1
#
_entry.id   AF-A0A7V0SFN2-F1
#
_cell.length_a   1.000
_cell.length_b   1.000
_cell.length_c   1.000
_cell.angle_alpha   90.00
_cell.angle_beta   90.00
_cell.angle_gamma   90.00
#
_symmetry.space_group_name_H-M   'P 1'
#
loop_
_entity.id
_entity.type
_entity.pdbx_description
1 polymer ?
#
loop_
_entity_poly.entity_id
_entity_poly.type
_entity_poly.pdbx_seq_one_letter_code
_entity_poly.pdbx_strand_id
1 'polypeptide(L)'
;MIFEVASVNAIVTAVALSTLEEKHARAAGLYAIINFTAYFAVSLTGAFLPSWFLVSFELMTLFCIPGFIAAFVFNVRAYRRNRDAMNRNLIFTWVSLFLIMAAYYGYLLAGFTEKLWADGIWFSANDVLHVGLILWMLYIAFSVAGKVMDRRADNSSV
;
A
#
# COMPACT_ATOMS: atom_id res chain seq x y z
N MET A 1 5.87 -12.23 -1.90
CA MET A 1 6.11 -10.84 -2.36
C MET A 1 5.42 -10.53 -3.68
N ILE A 2 5.45 -11.40 -4.71
CA ILE A 2 4.74 -11.16 -5.99
C ILE A 2 3.23 -10.94 -5.81
N PHE A 3 2.56 -11.76 -4.99
CA PHE A 3 1.13 -11.60 -4.70
C PHE A 3 0.81 -10.30 -3.95
N GLU A 4 1.73 -9.79 -3.12
CA GLU A 4 1.59 -8.51 -2.42
C GLU A 4 1.58 -7.35 -3.42
N VAL A 5 2.54 -7.35 -4.35
CA VAL A 5 2.61 -6.34 -5.43
C VAL A 5 1.38 -6.42 -6.33
N ALA A 6 0.88 -7.60 -6.63
CA ALA A 6 -0.37 -7.77 -7.37
C ALA A 6 -1.57 -7.15 -6.60
N SER A 7 -1.67 -7.42 -5.30
CA SER A 7 -2.71 -6.88 -4.42
C SER A 7 -2.68 -5.35 -4.38
N VAL A 8 -1.50 -4.74 -4.18
CA VAL A 8 -1.33 -3.28 -4.15
C VAL A 8 -1.73 -2.66 -5.49
N ASN A 9 -1.31 -3.24 -6.61
CA ASN A 9 -1.67 -2.75 -7.94
C ASN A 9 -3.19 -2.86 -8.21
N ALA A 10 -3.85 -3.90 -7.68
CA ALA A 10 -5.31 -4.03 -7.73
C ALA A 10 -6.01 -2.93 -6.89
N ILE A 11 -5.51 -2.64 -5.68
CA ILE A 11 -6.03 -1.56 -4.83
C ILE A 11 -5.91 -0.20 -5.53
N VAL A 12 -4.75 0.10 -6.14
CA VAL A 12 -4.54 1.36 -6.89
C VAL A 12 -5.55 1.49 -8.04
N THR A 13 -5.79 0.40 -8.77
CA THR A 13 -6.76 0.38 -9.87
C THR A 13 -8.19 0.58 -9.36
N ALA A 14 -8.56 -0.07 -8.26
CA ALA A 14 -9.89 0.09 -7.64
C ALA A 14 -10.12 1.52 -7.12
N VAL A 15 -9.12 2.12 -6.49
CA VAL A 15 -9.17 3.54 -6.07
C VAL A 15 -9.28 4.46 -7.28
N ALA A 16 -8.51 4.22 -8.34
CA ALA A 16 -8.57 5.04 -9.54
C ALA A 16 -9.95 4.94 -10.23
N LEU A 17 -10.55 3.74 -10.31
CA LEU A 17 -11.88 3.54 -10.88
C LEU A 17 -13.01 4.20 -10.07
N SER A 18 -12.88 4.26 -8.75
CA SER A 18 -13.89 4.87 -7.88
C SER A 18 -13.78 6.41 -7.79
N THR A 19 -12.59 6.96 -8.03
CA THR A 19 -12.30 8.39 -7.80
C THR A 19 -12.08 9.22 -9.06
N LEU A 20 -11.58 8.63 -10.15
CA LEU A 20 -11.19 9.34 -11.37
C LEU A 20 -12.17 9.11 -12.53
N GLU A 21 -12.09 9.99 -13.52
CA GLU A 21 -12.75 9.80 -14.82
C GLU A 21 -12.14 8.61 -15.57
N GLU A 22 -12.94 7.98 -16.45
CA GLU A 22 -12.62 6.70 -17.09
C GLU A 22 -11.26 6.69 -17.81
N LYS A 23 -10.89 7.80 -18.45
CA LYS A 23 -9.59 7.95 -19.14
C LYS A 23 -8.41 7.86 -18.17
N HIS A 24 -8.50 8.53 -17.02
CA HIS A 24 -7.44 8.55 -16.02
C HIS A 24 -7.41 7.24 -15.21
N ALA A 25 -8.57 6.61 -14.99
CA ALA A 25 -8.65 5.29 -14.37
C ALA A 25 -8.01 4.20 -15.24
N ARG A 26 -8.20 4.25 -16.58
CA ARG A 26 -7.52 3.34 -17.52
C ARG A 26 -6.01 3.54 -17.53
N ALA A 27 -5.52 4.79 -17.45
CA ALA A 27 -4.09 5.06 -17.36
C ALA A 27 -3.47 4.51 -16.07
N ALA A 28 -4.18 4.62 -14.93
CA ALA A 28 -3.75 4.03 -13.67
C ALA A 28 -3.73 2.49 -13.70
N GLY A 29 -4.71 1.87 -14.38
CA GLY A 29 -4.72 0.43 -14.62
C GLY A 29 -3.55 -0.04 -15.50
N LEU A 30 -3.22 0.71 -16.56
CA LEU A 30 -2.05 0.40 -17.40
C LEU A 30 -0.75 0.52 -16.60
N TYR A 31 -0.62 1.57 -15.77
CA TYR A 31 0.49 1.73 -14.85
C TYR A 31 0.62 0.53 -13.90
N ALA A 32 -0.49 0.06 -13.31
CA ALA A 32 -0.51 -1.09 -12.42
C ALA A 32 -0.01 -2.38 -13.10
N ILE A 33 -0.39 -2.63 -14.36
CA ILE A 33 0.09 -3.77 -15.15
C ILE A 33 1.59 -3.66 -15.45
N ILE A 34 2.04 -2.48 -15.87
CA ILE A 34 3.47 -2.23 -16.17
C ILE A 34 4.31 -2.42 -14.90
N ASN A 35 3.87 -1.86 -13.78
CA ASN A 35 4.56 -1.94 -12.50
C ASN A 35 4.67 -3.40 -11.99
N PHE A 36 3.57 -4.15 -12.08
CA PHE A 36 3.57 -5.59 -11.75
C PHE A 36 4.53 -6.38 -12.66
N THR A 37 4.48 -6.15 -13.96
CA THR A 37 5.32 -6.85 -14.95
C THR A 37 6.80 -6.53 -14.72
N ALA A 38 7.13 -5.27 -14.43
CA ALA A 38 8.48 -4.82 -14.11
C ALA A 38 8.99 -5.49 -12.82
N TYR A 39 8.19 -5.47 -11.74
CA TYR A 39 8.57 -6.13 -10.49
C TYR A 39 8.76 -7.65 -10.66
N PHE A 40 7.89 -8.29 -11.45
CA PHE A 40 8.00 -9.72 -11.75
C PHE A 40 9.30 -10.04 -12.49
N ALA A 41 9.65 -9.26 -13.52
CA ALA A 41 10.89 -9.43 -14.26
C ALA A 41 12.12 -9.23 -13.36
N VAL A 42 12.13 -8.19 -12.54
CA VAL A 42 13.23 -7.89 -11.61
C VAL A 42 13.38 -8.99 -10.55
N SER A 43 12.27 -9.49 -10.01
CA SER A 43 12.28 -10.60 -9.04
C SER A 43 12.81 -11.89 -9.66
N LEU A 44 12.46 -12.16 -10.92
CA LEU A 44 12.95 -13.32 -11.66
C LEU A 44 14.46 -13.20 -11.92
N THR A 45 14.95 -12.02 -12.32
CA THR A 45 16.39 -11.74 -12.44
C THR A 45 17.12 -11.92 -11.11
N GLY A 46 16.55 -11.43 -10.00
CA GLY A 46 17.11 -11.60 -8.66
C GLY A 46 17.23 -13.06 -8.22
N ALA A 47 16.30 -13.91 -8.65
CA ALA A 47 16.35 -15.35 -8.40
C ALA A 47 17.48 -16.05 -9.17
N PHE A 48 17.82 -15.58 -10.38
CA PHE A 48 18.91 -16.14 -11.19
C PHE A 48 20.30 -15.54 -10.88
N LEU A 49 20.37 -14.31 -10.37
CA LEU A 49 21.61 -13.60 -10.01
C LEU A 49 21.73 -13.44 -8.48
N PRO A 50 21.73 -14.55 -7.71
CA PRO A 50 21.38 -14.65 -6.28
C PRO A 50 21.79 -13.43 -5.46
N SER A 51 20.92 -12.43 -5.45
CA SER A 51 21.14 -11.11 -4.86
C SER A 51 20.04 -10.89 -3.85
N TRP A 52 20.42 -10.97 -2.58
CA TRP A 52 19.53 -10.88 -1.44
C TRP A 52 18.67 -9.60 -1.43
N PHE A 53 19.17 -8.49 -1.97
CA PHE A 53 18.43 -7.24 -2.12
C PHE A 53 17.33 -7.29 -3.19
N LEU A 54 17.57 -7.98 -4.32
CA LEU A 54 16.61 -8.03 -5.44
C LEU A 54 15.35 -8.86 -5.13
N VAL A 55 15.42 -9.71 -4.10
CA VAL A 55 14.30 -10.52 -3.60
C VAL A 55 13.82 -10.00 -2.24
N SER A 56 14.36 -8.87 -1.75
CA SER A 56 14.05 -8.36 -0.42
C SER A 56 12.70 -7.63 -0.34
N PHE A 57 12.20 -7.53 0.88
CA PHE A 57 11.03 -6.71 1.22
C PHE A 57 11.23 -5.23 0.87
N GLU A 58 12.46 -4.73 0.92
CA GLU A 58 12.78 -3.32 0.69
C GLU A 58 12.55 -2.94 -0.78
N LEU A 59 13.01 -3.79 -1.71
CA LEU A 59 12.78 -3.56 -3.14
C LEU A 59 11.29 -3.67 -3.47
N MET A 60 10.58 -4.64 -2.90
CA MET A 60 9.13 -4.73 -3.04
C MET A 60 8.44 -3.44 -2.59
N THR A 61 8.83 -2.90 -1.44
CA THR A 61 8.27 -1.67 -0.88
C THR A 61 8.55 -0.47 -1.79
N LEU A 62 9.74 -0.38 -2.40
CA LEU A 62 10.06 0.66 -3.39
C LEU A 62 9.14 0.62 -4.63
N PHE A 63 8.75 -0.56 -5.08
CA PHE A 63 7.78 -0.70 -6.19
C PHE A 63 6.34 -0.39 -5.78
N CYS A 64 5.99 -0.57 -4.50
CA CYS A 64 4.66 -0.26 -3.97
C CYS A 64 4.47 1.22 -3.60
N ILE A 65 5.53 1.90 -3.15
CA ILE A 65 5.47 3.31 -2.70
C ILE A 65 4.81 4.24 -3.73
N PRO A 66 5.19 4.24 -5.03
CA PRO A 66 4.58 5.13 -6.00
C PRO A 66 3.08 4.84 -6.19
N GLY A 67 2.68 3.57 -6.10
CA GLY A 67 1.27 3.15 -6.13
C GLY A 67 0.49 3.70 -4.93
N PHE A 68 1.02 3.55 -3.71
CA PHE A 68 0.40 4.10 -2.51
C PHE A 68 0.31 5.63 -2.53
N ILE A 69 1.34 6.32 -3.02
CA ILE A 69 1.31 7.78 -3.20
C ILE A 69 0.24 8.17 -4.21
N ALA A 70 0.14 7.48 -5.36
CA ALA A 70 -0.88 7.74 -6.36
C ALA A 70 -2.30 7.57 -5.77
N ALA A 71 -2.56 6.45 -5.08
CA ALA A 71 -3.84 6.20 -4.43
C ALA A 71 -4.18 7.24 -3.36
N PHE A 72 -3.19 7.68 -2.58
CA PHE A 72 -3.36 8.78 -1.62
C PHE A 72 -3.76 10.09 -2.32
N VAL A 73 -3.04 10.48 -3.36
CA VAL A 73 -3.32 11.71 -4.13
C VAL A 73 -4.72 11.67 -4.75
N PHE A 74 -5.15 10.52 -5.29
CA PHE A 74 -6.49 10.35 -5.85
C PHE A 74 -7.57 10.54 -4.79
N ASN A 75 -7.42 9.92 -3.62
CA ASN A 75 -8.36 10.08 -2.50
C ASN A 75 -8.39 11.52 -1.96
N VAL A 76 -7.24 12.19 -1.83
CA VAL A 76 -7.18 13.60 -1.42
C VAL A 76 -7.89 14.50 -2.44
N ARG A 77 -7.66 14.29 -3.73
CA ARG A 77 -8.32 15.06 -4.79
C ARG A 77 -9.83 14.83 -4.79
N ALA A 78 -10.27 13.58 -4.65
CA ALA A 78 -11.69 13.24 -4.57
C ALA A 78 -12.37 13.82 -3.33
N TYR A 79 -11.71 13.76 -2.16
CA TYR A 79 -12.21 14.37 -0.92
C TYR A 79 -12.36 15.89 -1.04
N ARG A 80 -11.42 16.58 -1.68
CA ARG A 80 -11.53 18.04 -1.90
C ARG A 80 -12.71 18.42 -2.78
N ARG A 81 -13.12 17.55 -3.72
CA ARG A 81 -14.25 17.78 -4.62
C ARG A 81 -15.59 17.41 -3.99
N ASN A 82 -15.66 16.26 -3.32
CA ASN A 82 -16.93 15.67 -2.87
C ASN A 82 -17.17 15.75 -1.35
N ARG A 83 -16.15 16.08 -0.54
CA ARG A 83 -16.22 16.17 0.94
C ARG A 83 -16.82 14.94 1.62
N ASP A 84 -16.66 13.77 1.01
CA ASP A 84 -17.27 12.53 1.43
C ASP A 84 -16.52 11.84 2.58
N ALA A 85 -17.27 11.17 3.47
CA ALA A 85 -16.71 10.49 4.63
C ALA A 85 -15.84 9.27 4.25
N MET A 86 -16.08 8.66 3.08
CA MET A 86 -15.32 7.52 2.56
C MET A 86 -13.89 7.92 2.22
N ASN A 87 -13.70 8.93 1.36
CA ASN A 87 -12.37 9.40 0.99
C ASN A 87 -11.59 9.94 2.20
N ARG A 88 -12.26 10.60 3.16
CA ARG A 88 -11.61 11.00 4.42
C ARG A 88 -11.03 9.81 5.18
N ASN A 89 -11.80 8.74 5.32
CA ASN A 89 -11.37 7.57 6.05
C ASN A 89 -10.24 6.84 5.31
N LEU A 90 -10.28 6.79 3.96
CA LEU A 90 -9.19 6.28 3.14
C LEU A 90 -7.90 7.11 3.27
N ILE A 91 -7.99 8.44 3.31
CA ILE A 91 -6.83 9.31 3.58
C ILE A 91 -6.18 8.94 4.92
N PHE A 92 -6.97 8.77 5.98
CA PHE A 92 -6.46 8.31 7.28
C PHE A 92 -5.82 6.91 7.19
N THR A 93 -6.42 5.99 6.43
CA THR A 93 -5.83 4.66 6.17
C THR A 93 -4.47 4.77 5.49
N TRP A 94 -4.30 5.64 4.49
CA TRP A 94 -3.00 5.84 3.85
C TRP A 94 -1.98 6.51 4.76
N VAL A 95 -2.38 7.54 5.52
CA VAL A 95 -1.48 8.23 6.47
C VAL A 95 -0.98 7.26 7.55
N SER A 96 -1.88 6.45 8.12
CA SER A 96 -1.50 5.44 9.11
C SER A 96 -0.58 4.36 8.53
N LEU A 97 -0.79 3.94 7.27
CA LEU A 97 0.12 3.03 6.58
C LEU A 97 1.53 3.66 6.42
N PHE A 98 1.62 4.92 5.99
CA PHE A 98 2.90 5.63 5.89
C PHE A 98 3.59 5.77 7.25
N LEU A 99 2.82 5.99 8.32
CA LEU A 99 3.34 6.06 9.69
C LEU A 99 3.94 4.71 10.14
N ILE A 100 3.25 3.59 9.86
CA ILE A 100 3.75 2.24 10.16
C ILE A 100 5.03 1.96 9.38
N MET A 101 5.08 2.31 8.09
CA MET A 101 6.27 2.15 7.27
C MET A 101 7.43 3.02 7.79
N ALA A 102 7.17 4.26 8.20
CA ALA A 102 8.17 5.12 8.81
C ALA A 102 8.69 4.55 10.14
N ALA A 103 7.81 3.96 10.96
CA ALA A 103 8.21 3.29 12.19
C ALA A 103 9.08 2.05 11.91
N TYR A 104 8.74 1.25 10.90
CA TYR A 104 9.55 0.12 10.44
C TYR A 104 10.97 0.56 10.02
N TYR A 105 11.07 1.52 9.09
CA TYR A 105 12.38 1.99 8.62
C TYR A 105 13.16 2.73 9.70
N GLY A 106 12.48 3.51 10.56
CA GLY A 106 13.10 4.16 11.71
C GLY A 106 13.66 3.16 12.71
N TYR A 107 12.93 2.07 12.97
CA TYR A 107 13.39 1.00 13.85
C TYR A 107 14.58 0.23 13.26
N LEU A 108 14.52 -0.07 11.96
CA LEU A 108 15.58 -0.75 11.21
C LEU A 108 16.88 0.07 11.21
N LEU A 109 16.79 1.36 10.86
CA LEU A 109 17.96 2.25 10.77
C LEU A 109 18.58 2.59 12.13
N ALA A 110 17.77 2.59 13.20
CA ALA A 110 18.26 2.82 14.56
C ALA A 110 18.99 1.61 15.17
N GLY A 111 18.97 0.45 14.49
CA GLY A 111 19.59 -0.79 14.97
C GLY A 111 18.95 -1.32 16.24
N PHE A 112 17.67 -1.01 16.51
CA PHE A 112 17.01 -1.42 17.75
C PHE A 112 16.92 -2.95 17.88
N THR A 113 16.81 -3.67 16.76
CA THR A 113 16.84 -5.14 16.76
C THR A 113 18.06 -5.67 17.49
N GLU A 114 19.26 -5.17 17.15
CA GLU A 114 20.51 -5.66 17.74
C GLU A 114 20.61 -5.32 19.23
N LYS A 115 20.13 -4.12 19.62
CA LYS A 115 20.10 -3.69 21.02
C LYS A 115 19.16 -4.53 21.87
N LEU A 116 17.94 -4.77 21.39
CA LEU A 116 16.93 -5.56 22.10
C LEU A 116 17.33 -7.03 22.19
N TRP A 117 17.98 -7.57 21.15
CA TRP A 117 18.50 -8.94 21.17
C TRP A 117 19.64 -9.10 22.18
N ALA A 118 20.48 -8.09 22.35
CA ALA A 118 21.53 -8.09 23.38
C ALA A 118 20.93 -8.16 24.80
N ASP A 119 19.75 -7.56 25.02
CA ASP A 119 19.00 -7.63 26.27
C ASP A 119 18.11 -8.90 26.39
N GLY A 120 18.22 -9.83 25.44
CA GLY A 120 17.47 -11.09 25.41
C GLY A 120 16.02 -10.97 24.92
N ILE A 121 15.62 -9.80 24.41
CA ILE A 121 14.28 -9.57 23.88
C ILE A 121 14.29 -9.84 22.36
N TRP A 122 13.58 -10.89 21.95
CA TRP A 122 13.47 -11.30 20.55
C TRP A 122 12.41 -10.47 19.83
N PHE A 123 12.71 -9.19 19.59
CA PHE A 123 11.82 -8.25 18.90
C PHE A 123 12.57 -7.53 17.78
N SER A 124 12.08 -7.67 16.56
CA SER A 124 12.73 -7.19 15.33
C SER A 124 11.91 -6.11 14.63
N ALA A 125 12.52 -5.45 13.64
CA ALA A 125 11.81 -4.52 12.77
C ALA A 125 10.58 -5.18 12.11
N ASN A 126 10.67 -6.47 11.78
CA ASN A 126 9.57 -7.20 11.17
C ASN A 126 8.36 -7.30 12.12
N ASP A 127 8.59 -7.45 13.42
CA ASP A 127 7.51 -7.54 14.42
C ASP A 127 6.78 -6.19 14.56
N VAL A 128 7.52 -5.07 14.53
CA VAL A 128 6.93 -3.71 14.48
C VAL A 128 6.00 -3.57 13.29
N LEU A 129 6.45 -4.01 12.11
CA LEU A 129 5.66 -3.93 10.89
C LEU A 129 4.39 -4.77 11.00
N HIS A 130 4.49 -6.03 11.45
CA HIS A 130 3.34 -6.93 11.55
C HIS A 130 2.31 -6.43 12.58
N VAL A 131 2.75 -6.01 13.77
CA VAL A 131 1.86 -5.45 14.80
C VAL A 131 1.19 -4.18 14.28
N GLY A 132 1.95 -3.31 13.60
CA GLY A 132 1.40 -2.12 12.96
C GLY A 132 0.33 -2.46 11.92
N LEU A 133 0.60 -3.42 11.04
CA LEU A 133 -0.33 -3.85 9.99
C LEU A 133 -1.59 -4.53 10.57
N ILE A 134 -1.48 -5.28 11.67
CA ILE A 134 -2.65 -5.86 12.35
C ILE A 134 -3.56 -4.75 12.87
N LEU A 135 -3.01 -3.75 13.57
CA LEU A 135 -3.77 -2.60 14.06
C LEU A 135 -4.40 -1.80 12.91
N TRP A 136 -3.67 -1.66 11.81
CA TRP A 136 -4.14 -1.01 10.60
C TRP A 136 -5.33 -1.75 9.96
N MET A 137 -5.23 -3.08 9.84
CA MET A 137 -6.32 -3.91 9.32
C MET A 137 -7.56 -3.84 10.20
N LEU A 138 -7.40 -3.84 11.53
CA LEU A 138 -8.51 -3.63 12.46
C LEU A 138 -9.15 -2.24 12.27
N TYR A 139 -8.35 -1.19 12.12
CA TYR A 139 -8.86 0.15 11.84
C TYR A 139 -9.68 0.19 10.55
N ILE A 140 -9.21 -0.44 9.47
CA ILE A 140 -9.95 -0.52 8.20
C ILE A 140 -11.27 -1.28 8.40
N ALA A 141 -11.23 -2.43 9.06
CA ALA A 141 -12.40 -3.28 9.28
C ALA A 141 -13.51 -2.52 10.03
N PHE A 142 -13.17 -1.76 11.06
CA PHE A 142 -14.17 -1.03 11.85
C PHE A 142 -14.54 0.34 11.26
N SER A 143 -13.60 1.05 10.64
CA SER A 143 -13.79 2.46 10.27
C SER A 143 -14.14 2.67 8.79
N VAL A 144 -13.68 1.79 7.91
CA VAL A 144 -13.80 1.94 6.46
C VAL A 144 -14.86 0.98 5.90
N ALA A 145 -14.88 -0.29 6.34
CA ALA A 145 -15.70 -1.34 5.73
C ALA A 145 -17.20 -0.98 5.66
N GLY A 146 -17.75 -0.35 6.70
CA GLY A 146 -19.15 0.07 6.72
C GLY A 146 -19.48 1.33 5.89
N LYS A 147 -18.49 1.96 5.25
CA LYS A 147 -18.63 3.24 4.52
C LYS A 147 -18.14 3.18 3.08
N VAL A 148 -17.72 2.01 2.60
CA VAL A 148 -17.34 1.82 1.21
C VAL A 148 -18.62 1.75 0.37
N MET A 149 -18.83 2.74 -0.50
CA MET A 149 -19.88 2.70 -1.51
C MET A 149 -19.24 2.65 -2.89
N ASP A 150 -19.67 1.69 -3.71
CA ASP A 150 -19.25 1.64 -5.11
C ASP A 150 -20.05 2.65 -5.93
N ARG A 151 -19.36 3.66 -6.47
CA ARG A 151 -19.95 4.71 -7.30
C ARG A 151 -20.52 4.17 -8.62
N ARG A 152 -20.10 2.97 -9.06
CA ARG A 152 -20.55 2.41 -10.34
C ARG A 152 -21.94 1.78 -10.30
N ALA A 153 -22.47 1.47 -9.12
CA ALA A 153 -23.82 0.91 -8.96
C ALA A 153 -24.94 1.96 -9.07
N ASP A 154 -24.61 3.26 -8.96
CA ASP A 154 -25.57 4.37 -9.04
C ASP A 154 -25.91 4.71 -10.52
N ASN A 155 -24.91 4.71 -11.39
CA ASN A 155 -25.08 5.07 -12.81
C ASN A 155 -25.70 3.98 -13.71
N SER A 156 -26.09 2.82 -13.16
CA SER A 156 -26.83 1.79 -13.91
C SER A 156 -28.36 1.91 -13.77
N SER A 157 -28.85 3.01 -13.19
CA SER A 157 -30.28 3.25 -12.94
C SER A 157 -30.85 4.48 -13.65
N VAL A 158 -30.17 4.99 -14.70
CA VAL A 158 -30.68 6.05 -15.58
C VAL A 158 -30.62 5.62 -17.03
#